data_AF-A0A931Y839-F1
#
_entry.id   AF-A0A931Y839-F1
#
_cell.length_a   1.000
_cell.length_b   1.000
_cell.length_c   1.000
_cell.angle_alpha   90.00
_cell.angle_beta   90.00
_cell.angle_gamma   90.00
#
_symmetry.space_group_name_H-M   'P 1'
#
loop_
_entity.id
_entity.type
_entity.pdbx_description
1 polymer ?
#
loop_
_entity_poly.entity_id
_entity_poly.type
_entity_poly.pdbx_seq_one_letter_code
_entity_poly.pdbx_strand_id
1 'polypeptide(L)'
;MGYKVATIYGIGWISLLQVGTRIISLAKIIIVAKIVSPYEFGIFALVTTILSLAEVFTDASLQTFLIQKKHDLEKVISSVWRVILFRGVILFCAVLLFSFPASLFFHAAPLFHLLLVAAFIPLVKAFENPYV
;
A
#
# COMPACT_ATOMS: atom_id res chain seq x y z
N MET A 1 -16.62 32.94 -14.26
CA MET A 1 -17.25 31.97 -13.33
C MET A 1 -17.06 30.48 -13.72
N GLY A 2 -16.30 30.13 -14.78
CA GLY A 2 -16.16 28.73 -15.24
C GLY A 2 -15.33 27.78 -14.36
N TYR A 3 -14.38 28.30 -13.56
CA TYR A 3 -13.47 27.46 -12.76
C TYR A 3 -14.17 26.66 -11.64
N LYS A 4 -15.30 27.17 -11.11
CA LYS A 4 -16.07 26.49 -10.05
C LYS A 4 -16.73 25.21 -10.58
N VAL A 5 -17.27 25.26 -11.79
CA VAL A 5 -17.95 24.12 -12.43
C VAL A 5 -16.93 23.03 -12.78
N ALA A 6 -15.79 23.39 -13.38
CA ALA A 6 -14.71 22.43 -13.67
C ALA A 6 -14.17 21.75 -12.40
N THR A 7 -14.07 22.49 -11.29
CA THR A 7 -13.63 21.94 -10.00
C THR A 7 -14.64 20.93 -9.44
N ILE A 8 -15.95 21.23 -9.51
CA ILE A 8 -16.99 20.31 -9.03
C ILE A 8 -17.05 19.04 -9.87
N TYR A 9 -16.94 19.14 -11.21
CA TYR A 9 -16.88 17.96 -12.07
C TYR A 9 -15.62 17.12 -11.81
N GLY A 10 -14.46 17.76 -11.62
CA GLY A 10 -13.21 17.06 -11.27
C GLY A 10 -13.28 16.34 -9.92
N ILE A 11 -13.81 17.00 -8.89
CA ILE A 11 -14.02 16.39 -7.57
C ILE A 11 -15.02 15.24 -7.67
N GLY A 12 -16.13 15.41 -8.39
CA GLY A 12 -17.13 14.37 -8.60
C GLY A 12 -16.55 13.15 -9.29
N TRP A 13 -15.75 13.36 -10.33
CA TRP A 13 -15.08 12.28 -11.07
C TRP A 13 -14.10 11.49 -10.19
N ILE A 14 -13.19 12.18 -9.50
CA ILE A 14 -12.20 11.54 -8.62
C ILE A 14 -12.90 10.80 -7.47
N SER A 15 -13.94 11.40 -6.89
CA SER A 15 -14.71 10.79 -5.80
C SER A 15 -15.40 9.51 -6.26
N LEU A 16 -16.02 9.52 -7.46
CA LEU A 16 -16.66 8.34 -8.04
C LEU A 16 -15.66 7.20 -8.24
N LEU A 17 -14.47 7.50 -8.78
CA LEU A 17 -13.40 6.52 -8.96
C LEU A 17 -12.91 5.94 -7.61
N GLN A 18 -12.74 6.78 -6.60
CA GLN A 18 -12.36 6.32 -5.27
C GLN A 18 -13.44 5.45 -4.62
N VAL A 19 -14.72 5.83 -4.71
CA VAL A 19 -15.81 5.01 -4.18
C VAL A 19 -15.90 3.67 -4.91
N GLY A 20 -15.79 3.67 -6.25
CA GLY A 20 -15.78 2.45 -7.04
C GLY A 20 -14.65 1.48 -6.65
N THR A 21 -13.42 1.98 -6.52
CA THR A 21 -12.27 1.17 -6.10
C THR A 21 -12.40 0.63 -4.68
N ARG A 22 -13.00 1.40 -3.77
CA ARG A 22 -13.30 0.95 -2.40
C ARG A 22 -14.35 -0.16 -2.38
N ILE A 23 -15.43 -0.03 -3.16
CA ILE A 23 -16.48 -1.06 -3.29
C ILE A 23 -15.88 -2.37 -3.82
N ILE A 24 -15.07 -2.30 -4.87
CA ILE A 24 -14.39 -3.47 -5.42
C ILE A 24 -13.46 -4.11 -4.38
N SER A 25 -12.74 -3.29 -3.61
CA SER A 25 -11.86 -3.78 -2.55
C SER A 25 -12.61 -4.50 -1.43
N LEU A 26 -13.76 -3.95 -1.00
CA LEU A 26 -14.63 -4.61 -0.03
C LEU A 26 -15.20 -5.92 -0.58
N ALA A 27 -15.66 -5.93 -1.83
CA ALA A 27 -16.14 -7.15 -2.48
C ALA A 27 -15.08 -8.26 -2.51
N LYS A 28 -13.82 -7.91 -2.84
CA LYS A 28 -12.69 -8.86 -2.78
C LYS A 28 -12.54 -9.49 -1.39
N ILE A 29 -12.58 -8.69 -0.32
CA ILE A 29 -12.45 -9.18 1.05
C ILE A 29 -13.61 -10.12 1.41
N ILE A 30 -14.84 -9.76 1.06
CA ILE A 30 -16.03 -10.59 1.33
C ILE A 30 -15.95 -11.93 0.59
N ILE A 31 -15.51 -11.92 -0.67
CA ILE A 31 -15.35 -13.14 -1.47
C ILE A 31 -14.29 -14.04 -0.85
N VAL A 32 -13.12 -13.49 -0.50
CA VAL A 32 -12.04 -14.24 0.15
C VAL A 32 -12.52 -14.82 1.49
N ALA A 33 -13.21 -14.03 2.31
CA ALA A 33 -13.75 -14.48 3.60
C ALA A 33 -14.77 -15.61 3.47
N LYS A 34 -15.46 -15.73 2.33
CA LYS A 34 -16.40 -16.83 2.06
C LYS A 34 -15.73 -18.11 1.55
N ILE A 35 -14.62 -18.00 0.84
CA ILE A 35 -13.91 -19.14 0.25
C ILE A 35 -12.96 -19.78 1.26
N VAL A 36 -12.36 -18.96 2.11
CA VAL A 36 -11.28 -19.33 3.03
C VAL A 36 -11.83 -19.69 4.41
N SER A 37 -11.16 -20.59 5.14
CA SER A 37 -11.59 -20.94 6.50
C SER A 37 -11.44 -19.76 7.47
N PRO A 38 -12.22 -19.70 8.57
CA PRO A 38 -12.12 -18.61 9.55
C PRO A 38 -10.70 -18.47 10.15
N TYR A 39 -9.99 -19.58 10.30
CA TYR A 39 -8.61 -19.61 10.80
C TYR A 39 -7.64 -18.94 9.82
N GLU A 40 -7.70 -19.32 8.54
CA GLU A 40 -6.85 -18.75 7.49
C GLU A 40 -7.17 -17.27 7.23
N PHE A 41 -8.45 -16.88 7.31
CA PHE A 41 -8.85 -15.49 7.23
C PHE A 41 -8.27 -14.66 8.39
N GLY A 42 -8.21 -15.24 9.59
CA GLY A 42 -7.55 -14.62 10.75
C GLY A 42 -6.06 -14.37 10.50
N ILE A 43 -5.35 -15.34 9.92
CA ILE A 43 -3.93 -15.17 9.57
C ILE A 43 -3.75 -14.10 8.49
N PHE A 44 -4.62 -14.09 7.48
CA PHE A 44 -4.63 -13.04 6.46
C PHE A 44 -4.84 -11.64 7.08
N ALA A 45 -5.77 -11.50 8.03
CA ALA A 45 -5.99 -10.26 8.75
C ALA A 45 -4.75 -9.83 9.55
N LEU A 46 -4.03 -10.76 10.18
CA LEU A 46 -2.76 -10.46 10.86
C LEU A 46 -1.68 -9.96 9.90
N VAL A 47 -1.49 -10.65 8.76
CA VAL A 47 -0.50 -10.25 7.74
C VAL A 47 -0.80 -8.84 7.23
N THR A 48 -2.04 -8.59 6.82
CA THR A 48 -2.46 -7.28 6.29
C THR A 48 -2.32 -6.18 7.34
N THR A 49 -2.65 -6.45 8.60
CA THR A 49 -2.49 -5.50 9.71
C THR A 49 -1.02 -5.15 9.92
N ILE A 50 -0.13 -6.14 10.01
CA ILE A 50 1.32 -5.93 10.17
C ILE A 50 1.88 -5.11 9.01
N LEU A 51 1.51 -5.44 7.77
CA LEU A 51 1.91 -4.68 6.59
C LEU A 51 1.40 -3.24 6.62
N SER A 52 0.11 -3.04 6.91
CA SER A 52 -0.48 -1.71 6.94
C SER A 52 0.18 -0.84 8.01
N LEU A 53 0.51 -1.42 9.16
CA LEU A 53 1.19 -0.72 10.24
C LEU A 53 2.60 -0.31 9.80
N ALA A 54 3.36 -1.22 9.18
CA ALA A 54 4.68 -0.92 8.64
C ALA A 54 4.63 0.18 7.56
N GLU A 55 3.65 0.12 6.66
CA GLU A 55 3.42 1.14 5.63
C GLU A 55 3.18 2.52 6.25
N VAL A 56 2.30 2.63 7.25
CA VAL A 56 1.97 3.87 7.97
C VAL A 56 3.20 4.46 8.67
N PHE A 57 4.04 3.63 9.30
CA PHE A 57 5.29 4.10 9.94
C PHE A 57 6.27 4.73 8.96
N THR A 58 6.22 4.32 7.69
CA THR A 58 7.18 4.75 6.67
C THR A 58 6.53 5.62 5.59
N ASP A 59 5.28 6.03 5.77
CA ASP A 59 4.53 6.78 4.75
C ASP A 59 5.21 8.12 4.47
N ALA A 60 5.97 8.14 3.37
CA ALA A 60 6.54 9.34 2.81
C ALA A 60 5.49 9.95 1.87
N SER A 61 4.85 11.04 2.28
CA SER A 61 3.83 11.78 1.51
C SER A 61 4.42 12.54 0.30
N LEU A 62 5.23 11.83 -0.50
CA LEU A 62 5.99 12.33 -1.64
C LEU A 62 5.11 12.75 -2.82
N GLN A 63 3.89 12.20 -2.93
CA GLN A 63 2.90 12.60 -3.94
C GLN A 63 2.49 14.07 -3.78
N THR A 64 2.29 14.53 -2.54
CA THR A 64 1.98 15.94 -2.24
C THR A 64 3.15 16.86 -2.59
N PHE A 65 4.38 16.38 -2.41
CA PHE A 65 5.59 17.12 -2.77
C PHE A 65 5.73 17.30 -4.30
N LEU A 66 5.40 16.26 -5.08
CA LEU A 66 5.41 16.33 -6.55
C LEU A 66 4.36 17.31 -7.09
N ILE A 67 3.16 17.35 -6.51
CA ILE A 67 2.08 18.26 -6.96
C ILE A 67 2.44 19.74 -6.70
N GLN A 68 3.25 20.02 -5.67
CA GLN A 68 3.65 21.38 -5.30
C GLN A 68 4.84 21.93 -6.12
N LYS A 69 5.75 21.08 -6.63
CA LYS A 69 6.89 21.50 -7.46
C LYS A 69 6.62 21.32 -8.95
N LYS A 70 6.23 22.42 -9.63
CA LYS A 70 5.96 22.45 -11.09
C LYS A 70 7.18 22.74 -11.98
N HIS A 71 8.36 23.04 -11.41
CA HIS A 71 9.59 23.33 -12.17
C HIS A 71 10.61 22.22 -11.95
N ASP A 72 11.24 21.75 -13.05
CA ASP A 72 12.26 20.69 -13.07
C ASP A 72 11.74 19.27 -12.74
N LEU A 73 10.59 18.89 -13.34
CA LEU A 73 9.84 17.66 -13.05
C LEU A 73 10.70 16.39 -13.17
N GLU A 74 11.53 16.25 -14.21
CA GLU A 74 12.33 15.04 -14.45
C GLU A 74 13.37 14.76 -13.34
N LYS A 75 14.03 15.81 -12.82
CA LYS A 75 15.01 15.66 -11.73
C LYS A 75 14.35 15.36 -10.39
N VAL A 76 13.17 15.93 -10.16
CA VAL A 76 12.41 15.68 -8.92
C VAL A 76 11.83 14.26 -8.93
N ILE A 77 11.29 13.79 -10.07
CA ILE A 77 10.74 12.44 -10.23
C ILE A 77 11.79 11.37 -9.95
N SER A 78 12.98 11.48 -10.56
CA SER A 78 14.07 10.51 -10.33
C SER A 78 14.55 10.49 -8.88
N SER A 79 14.52 11.63 -8.20
CA SER A 79 14.86 11.72 -6.77
C SER A 79 13.78 11.10 -5.88
N VAL A 80 12.50 11.37 -6.17
CA VAL A 80 11.36 10.79 -5.45
C VAL A 80 11.32 9.27 -5.63
N TRP A 81 11.53 8.78 -6.85
CA TRP A 81 11.56 7.35 -7.13
C TRP A 81 12.66 6.62 -6.35
N ARG A 82 13.85 7.21 -6.22
CA ARG A 82 14.92 6.64 -5.36
C ARG A 82 14.50 6.54 -3.89
N VAL A 83 13.76 7.52 -3.36
CA VAL A 83 13.26 7.48 -1.98
C VAL A 83 12.18 6.40 -1.83
N ILE A 84 11.27 6.27 -2.81
CA ILE A 84 10.24 5.22 -2.83
C ILE A 84 10.89 3.82 -2.88
N LEU A 85 11.90 3.65 -3.75
CA LEU A 85 12.65 2.40 -3.87
C LEU A 85 13.36 2.05 -2.56
N PHE A 86 14.06 3.01 -1.96
CA PHE A 86 14.75 2.83 -0.69
C PHE A 86 13.79 2.48 0.45
N ARG A 87 12.64 3.16 0.52
CA ARG A 87 11.55 2.83 1.45
C ARG A 87 11.05 1.40 1.26
N GLY A 88 10.82 0.98 0.02
CA GLY A 88 10.34 -0.38 -0.28
C GLY A 88 11.33 -1.46 0.15
N VAL A 89 12.63 -1.23 -0.06
CA VAL A 89 13.69 -2.13 0.41
C VAL A 89 13.75 -2.18 1.95
N ILE A 90 13.63 -1.04 2.62
CA ILE A 90 13.58 -0.98 4.10
C ILE A 90 12.38 -1.79 4.62
N LEU A 91 11.20 -1.57 4.06
CA LEU A 91 9.98 -2.27 4.45
C LEU A 91 10.08 -3.78 4.20
N PHE A 92 10.62 -4.19 3.05
CA PHE A 92 10.90 -5.59 2.74
C PHE A 92 11.80 -6.23 3.81
N CYS A 93 12.93 -5.60 4.14
CA CYS A 93 13.85 -6.10 5.15
C CYS A 93 13.22 -6.13 6.54
N ALA A 94 12.47 -5.08 6.92
CA ALA A 94 11.80 -4.99 8.21
C ALA A 94 10.76 -6.11 8.38
N VAL A 95 9.90 -6.33 7.38
CA VAL A 95 8.87 -7.39 7.42
C VAL A 95 9.52 -8.77 7.43
N LEU A 96 10.59 -8.99 6.66
CA LEU A 96 11.32 -10.25 6.68
C LEU A 96 11.93 -10.55 8.06
N LEU A 97 12.60 -9.59 8.68
CA LEU A 97 13.19 -9.76 10.02
C LEU A 97 12.11 -9.95 11.08
N PHE A 98 10.95 -9.31 10.92
CA PHE A 98 9.84 -9.40 11.86
C PHE A 98 8.96 -10.65 11.66
N SER A 99 9.10 -11.36 10.52
CA SER A 99 8.28 -12.54 10.21
C SER A 99 8.39 -13.66 11.25
N PHE A 100 9.61 -13.94 11.71
CA PHE A 100 9.89 -14.96 12.72
C PHE A 100 9.34 -14.59 14.11
N PRO A 101 9.67 -13.42 14.71
CA PRO A 101 9.13 -13.04 16.01
C PRO A 101 7.60 -12.88 15.98
N ALA A 102 7.01 -12.41 14.87
CA ALA A 102 5.56 -12.33 14.73
C ALA A 102 4.90 -13.72 14.77
N SER A 103 5.46 -14.72 14.10
CA SER A 103 4.92 -16.08 14.12
C SER A 103 4.92 -16.70 15.52
N LEU A 104 5.98 -16.43 16.30
CA LEU A 104 6.07 -16.86 17.70
C LEU A 104 5.06 -16.12 18.59
N PHE A 105 4.95 -14.80 18.45
CA PHE A 105 4.04 -13.99 19.26
C PHE A 105 2.57 -14.38 19.07
N PHE A 106 2.15 -14.58 17.81
CA PHE A 106 0.78 -14.94 17.47
C PHE A 106 0.49 -16.45 17.51
N HIS A 107 1.47 -17.28 17.88
CA HIS A 107 1.35 -18.74 17.96
C HIS A 107 0.78 -19.37 16.67
N ALA A 108 1.13 -18.80 15.51
CA ALA A 108 0.62 -19.20 14.21
C ALA A 108 1.77 -19.56 13.28
N ALA A 109 2.03 -20.86 13.10
CA ALA A 109 3.07 -21.36 12.19
C ALA A 109 2.88 -20.94 10.71
N PRO A 110 1.65 -20.86 10.15
CA PRO A 110 1.49 -20.42 8.77
C PRO A 110 1.77 -18.92 8.58
N LEU A 111 1.71 -18.11 9.66
CA LEU A 111 1.98 -16.68 9.61
C LEU A 111 3.40 -16.37 9.13
N PHE A 112 4.38 -17.18 9.53
CA PHE A 112 5.78 -17.02 9.11
C PHE A 112 5.92 -17.04 7.58
N HIS A 113 5.39 -18.10 6.95
CA HIS A 113 5.48 -18.32 5.51
C HIS A 113 4.73 -17.23 4.75
N LEU A 114 3.55 -16.85 5.23
CA LEU A 114 2.76 -15.80 4.61
C LEU A 114 3.43 -14.42 4.73
N LEU A 115 4.03 -14.08 5.87
CA LEU A 115 4.78 -12.82 6.01
C LEU A 115 6.03 -12.79 5.15
N LEU A 116 6.71 -13.92 4.97
CA LEU A 116 7.89 -14.01 4.09
C LEU A 116 7.52 -13.69 2.65
N VAL A 117 6.43 -14.28 2.14
CA VAL A 117 5.92 -13.97 0.80
C VAL A 117 5.36 -12.55 0.74
N ALA A 118 4.63 -12.12 1.75
CA ALA A 118 4.00 -10.81 1.79
C ALA A 118 5.02 -9.66 1.94
N ALA A 119 6.23 -9.92 2.43
CA ALA A 119 7.32 -8.95 2.46
C ALA A 119 7.68 -8.44 1.05
N PHE A 120 7.46 -9.24 0.00
CA PHE A 120 7.69 -8.82 -1.39
C PHE A 120 6.67 -7.76 -1.85
N ILE A 121 5.51 -7.62 -1.21
CA ILE A 121 4.49 -6.64 -1.60
C ILE A 121 5.04 -5.20 -1.59
N PRO A 122 5.62 -4.68 -0.49
CA PRO A 122 6.21 -3.34 -0.49
C PRO A 122 7.39 -3.22 -1.46
N LEU A 123 8.14 -4.29 -1.70
CA LEU A 123 9.24 -4.29 -2.68
C LEU A 123 8.71 -4.09 -4.10
N VAL A 124 7.68 -4.85 -4.50
CA VAL A 124 7.04 -4.73 -5.82
C VAL A 124 6.40 -3.36 -5.99
N LYS A 125 5.68 -2.86 -4.97
CA LYS A 125 5.13 -1.49 -4.97
C LYS A 125 6.22 -0.43 -5.18
N ALA A 126 7.44 -0.67 -4.69
CA ALA A 126 8.55 0.27 -4.84
C ALA A 126 9.03 0.43 -6.29
N PHE A 127 8.76 -0.56 -7.14
CA PHE A 127 9.05 -0.50 -8.58
C PHE A 127 7.95 0.21 -9.38
N GLU A 128 6.80 0.52 -8.78
CA GLU A 128 5.78 1.35 -9.45
C GLU A 128 6.37 2.74 -9.72
N ASN A 129 6.46 3.08 -11.00
CA ASN A 129 7.05 4.33 -11.44
C ASN A 129 6.07 5.48 -11.12
N PRO A 130 6.49 6.52 -10.37
CA PRO A 130 5.64 7.67 -10.04
C PRO A 130 5.25 8.55 -11.24
N TYR A 131 5.67 8.20 -12.47
CA TYR A 131 5.25 8.83 -13.71
C TYR A 131 3.84 8.43 -14.17
N VAL A 132 3.29 7.30 -13.68
CA VAL A 132 2.00 6.71 -14.10
C VAL A 132 0.93 6.86 -13.03
#